data_AF-A0A0W0SE29-F1
#
_entry.id   AF-A0A0W0SE29-F1
#
_cell.length_a   1.000
_cell.length_b   1.000
_cell.length_c   1.000
_cell.angle_alpha   90.00
_cell.angle_beta   90.00
_cell.angle_gamma   90.00
#
_symmetry.space_group_name_H-M   'P 1'
#
loop_
_entity.id
_entity.type
_entity.pdbx_description
1 polymer ?
#
loop_
_entity_poly.entity_id
_entity_poly.type
_entity_poly.pdbx_seq_one_letter_code
_entity_poly.pdbx_strand_id
1 'polypeptide(L)'
;MGCQKDIAEQIVKQKGDYLLALKGNQGNFHEEVASFLTCAKEANVKNLEHDFHEEIDTGHGRIETRRPYAVDFKKYKKHMPEGLKWKN
;
A
#
# COMPACT_ATOMS: atom_id res chain seq x y z
N MET A 1 -7.08 -17.87 -1.98
CA MET A 1 -5.72 -17.55 -2.48
C MET A 1 -4.93 -16.96 -1.33
N GLY A 2 -4.14 -17.80 -0.65
CA GLY A 2 -3.32 -17.37 0.49
C GLY A 2 -2.22 -16.42 0.03
N CYS A 3 -1.89 -15.44 0.87
CA CYS A 3 -0.72 -14.59 0.69
C CYS A 3 0.51 -15.49 0.51
N GLN A 4 1.07 -15.52 -0.71
CA GLN A 4 2.14 -16.46 -1.10
C GLN A 4 3.48 -15.99 -0.51
N LYS A 5 3.61 -16.10 0.82
CA LYS A 5 4.80 -15.64 1.56
C LYS A 5 6.08 -16.26 1.02
N ASP A 6 6.05 -17.56 0.73
CA ASP A 6 7.21 -18.29 0.20
C ASP A 6 7.66 -17.73 -1.17
N ILE A 7 6.71 -17.33 -2.01
CA ILE A 7 6.99 -16.72 -3.32
C ILE A 7 7.54 -15.31 -3.14
N ALA A 8 6.96 -14.52 -2.24
CA ALA A 8 7.50 -13.19 -1.91
C ALA A 8 8.93 -13.28 -1.36
N GLU A 9 9.21 -14.22 -0.46
CA GLU A 9 10.56 -14.48 0.05
C GLU A 9 11.53 -14.90 -1.06
N GLN A 10 11.10 -15.77 -1.96
CA GLN A 10 11.91 -16.21 -3.09
C GLN A 10 12.27 -15.04 -4.04
N ILE A 11 11.32 -14.14 -4.32
CA ILE A 11 11.53 -12.97 -5.19
C ILE A 11 12.55 -12.01 -4.54
N VAL A 12 12.40 -11.72 -3.25
CA VAL A 12 13.34 -10.87 -2.51
C VAL A 12 14.75 -11.51 -2.47
N LYS A 13 14.86 -12.82 -2.24
CA LYS A 13 16.15 -13.55 -2.30
C LYS A 13 16.85 -13.42 -3.65
N GLN A 14 16.07 -13.31 -4.73
CA GLN A 14 16.56 -13.11 -6.09
C GLN A 14 16.73 -11.63 -6.47
N LYS A 15 16.61 -10.71 -5.50
CA LYS A 15 16.71 -9.26 -5.67
C LYS A 15 15.63 -8.67 -6.59
N GLY A 16 14.49 -9.33 -6.71
CA GLY A 16 13.32 -8.78 -7.38
C GLY A 16 12.46 -7.94 -6.43
N ASP A 17 11.71 -7.02 -7.01
CA ASP A 17 10.70 -6.24 -6.28
C ASP A 17 9.37 -6.98 -6.23
N TYR A 18 8.65 -6.87 -5.12
CA TYR A 18 7.35 -7.50 -4.96
C TYR A 18 6.36 -6.61 -4.20
N LEU A 19 5.14 -6.52 -4.71
CA LEU A 19 4.04 -5.77 -4.09
C LEU A 19 2.97 -6.73 -3.58
N LEU A 20 2.66 -6.64 -2.29
CA LEU A 20 1.64 -7.47 -1.66
C LEU A 20 0.29 -6.75 -1.63
N ALA A 21 -0.73 -7.41 -2.14
CA ALA A 21 -2.10 -6.93 -2.00
C ALA A 21 -2.62 -7.23 -0.57
N LEU A 22 -2.93 -6.17 0.18
CA LEU A 22 -3.67 -6.28 1.42
C LEU A 22 -5.17 -6.44 1.11
N LYS A 23 -5.76 -7.55 1.51
CA LYS A 23 -7.18 -7.89 1.25
C LYS A 23 -7.94 -7.97 2.58
N GLY A 24 -9.26 -7.74 2.54
CA GLY A 24 -10.13 -7.76 3.72
C GLY A 24 -10.09 -9.05 4.54
N ASN A 25 -9.68 -10.18 3.95
CA ASN A 25 -9.48 -11.43 4.68
C ASN A 25 -8.22 -11.45 5.59
N GLN A 26 -7.49 -10.34 5.70
CA GLN A 26 -6.35 -10.14 6.62
C GLN A 26 -6.78 -9.48 7.95
N GLY A 27 -8.08 -9.44 8.25
CA GLY A 27 -8.62 -9.01 9.55
C GLY A 27 -8.32 -7.55 9.87
N ASN A 28 -8.06 -7.27 11.16
CA ASN A 28 -7.87 -5.91 11.68
C ASN A 28 -6.80 -5.11 10.93
N PHE A 29 -5.77 -5.76 10.40
CA PHE A 29 -4.70 -5.05 9.67
C PHE A 29 -5.24 -4.33 8.43
N HIS A 30 -6.19 -4.95 7.71
CA HIS A 30 -6.84 -4.31 6.57
C HIS A 30 -7.63 -3.07 7.01
N GLU A 31 -8.37 -3.18 8.12
CA GLU A 31 -9.17 -2.07 8.66
C GLU A 31 -8.30 -0.91 9.14
N GLU A 32 -7.19 -1.19 9.82
CA GLU A 32 -6.22 -0.19 10.28
C GLU A 32 -5.62 0.59 9.09
N VAL A 33 -5.17 -0.13 8.05
CA VAL A 33 -4.59 0.51 6.86
C VAL A 33 -5.66 1.30 6.09
N ALA A 34 -6.88 0.76 5.95
CA ALA A 34 -7.97 1.46 5.29
C ALA A 34 -8.36 2.75 6.03
N SER A 35 -8.42 2.69 7.37
CA SER A 35 -8.68 3.85 8.23
C SER A 35 -7.60 4.92 8.07
N PHE A 36 -6.33 4.53 8.14
CA PHE A 36 -5.20 5.43 7.93
C PHE A 36 -5.27 6.15 6.57
N LEU A 37 -5.48 5.40 5.49
CA LEU A 37 -5.53 5.96 4.13
C LEU A 37 -6.75 6.87 3.94
N THR A 38 -7.88 6.57 4.59
CA THR A 38 -9.07 7.41 4.56
C THR A 38 -8.81 8.74 5.23
N CYS A 39 -8.28 8.75 6.45
CA CYS A 39 -7.90 9.98 7.15
C CYS A 39 -6.88 10.81 6.36
N ALA A 40 -5.89 10.16 5.76
CA ALA A 40 -4.89 10.84 4.93
C ALA A 40 -5.54 11.51 3.71
N LYS A 41 -6.49 10.84 3.05
CA LYS A 41 -7.23 11.38 1.91
C LYS A 41 -8.12 12.56 2.31
N GLU A 42 -8.86 12.47 3.41
CA GLU A 42 -9.70 13.55 3.92
C GLU A 42 -8.88 14.80 4.29
N ALA A 43 -7.68 14.59 4.82
CA ALA A 43 -6.72 15.66 5.10
C ALA A 43 -5.99 16.17 3.84
N ASN A 44 -6.34 15.71 2.63
CA ASN A 44 -5.64 15.98 1.38
C ASN A 44 -4.12 15.75 1.48
N VAL A 45 -3.72 14.70 2.18
CA VAL A 45 -2.31 14.28 2.40
C VAL A 45 -1.36 15.37 2.89
N LYS A 46 -1.89 16.49 3.42
CA LYS A 46 -1.10 17.70 3.75
C LYS A 46 -0.03 17.49 4.82
N ASN A 47 -0.30 16.59 5.77
CA ASN A 47 0.58 16.33 6.92
C ASN A 47 1.25 14.96 6.84
N LEU A 48 1.35 14.41 5.63
CA LEU A 48 1.91 13.09 5.39
C LEU A 48 3.01 13.21 4.33
N GLU A 49 4.24 12.87 4.69
CA GLU A 49 5.29 12.64 3.71
C GLU A 49 4.92 11.41 2.86
N HIS A 50 4.78 11.63 1.55
CA HIS A 50 4.33 10.64 0.59
C HIS A 50 4.94 10.92 -0.79
N ASP A 51 5.05 9.87 -1.59
CA ASP A 51 5.29 9.97 -3.03
C ASP A 51 3.94 9.98 -3.77
N PHE A 52 3.89 10.70 -4.88
CA PHE A 52 2.68 10.85 -5.70
C PHE A 52 3.02 10.75 -7.18
N HIS A 53 2.14 10.10 -7.94
CA HIS A 53 2.19 10.11 -9.39
C HIS A 53 0.76 10.22 -9.95
N GLU A 54 0.62 10.83 -11.12
CA GLU A 54 -0.64 10.90 -11.85
C GLU A 54 -0.39 10.48 -13.29
N GLU A 55 -1.25 9.61 -13.79
CA GLU A 55 -1.27 9.19 -15.19
C GLU A 55 -2.68 9.37 -15.73
N ILE A 56 -2.79 9.95 -16.92
CA ILE A 56 -4.04 10.07 -17.66
C ILE A 56 -3.89 9.22 -18.92
N ASP A 57 -4.74 8.21 -19.03
CA ASP A 57 -4.75 7.24 -20.11
C ASP A 57 -6.07 7.34 -20.88
N THR A 58 -5.99 7.16 -22.21
CA THR A 58 -7.16 7.22 -23.08
C THR A 58 -7.18 5.98 -23.97
N GLY A 59 -8.19 5.13 -23.79
CA GLY A 59 -8.28 3.86 -24.50
C GLY A 59 -9.70 3.30 -24.49
N HIS A 60 -10.07 2.58 -25.55
CA HIS A 60 -11.41 1.96 -25.69
C HIS A 60 -12.60 2.92 -25.45
N GLY A 61 -12.44 4.19 -25.81
CA GLY A 61 -13.47 5.23 -25.60
C GLY A 61 -13.60 5.72 -24.15
N ARG A 62 -12.67 5.36 -23.27
CA ARG A 62 -12.61 5.83 -21.87
C ARG A 62 -11.40 6.75 -21.67
N ILE A 63 -11.56 7.70 -20.76
CA ILE A 63 -10.48 8.50 -20.19
C ILE A 63 -10.34 8.07 -18.74
N GLU A 64 -9.18 7.54 -18.38
CA GLU A 64 -8.89 7.03 -17.04
C GLU A 64 -7.77 7.86 -16.41
N THR A 65 -8.02 8.39 -15.22
CA THR A 65 -7.02 9.10 -14.42
C THR A 65 -6.62 8.23 -13.23
N ARG A 66 -5.35 7.84 -13.17
CA ARG A 66 -4.78 7.01 -12.09
C ARG A 66 -3.90 7.89 -11.21
N ARG A 67 -4.13 7.84 -9.90
CA ARG A 67 -3.43 8.64 -8.89
C ARG A 67 -2.88 7.75 -7.78
N PRO A 68 -1.78 7.03 -7.98
CA PRO A 68 -1.11 6.31 -6.90
C PRO A 68 -0.47 7.27 -5.88
N TYR A 69 -0.58 6.90 -4.61
CA TYR A 69 0.10 7.51 -3.49
C TYR A 69 0.90 6.41 -2.78
N ALA A 70 2.14 6.69 -2.40
CA ALA A 70 2.98 5.77 -1.63
C ALA A 70 3.49 6.44 -0.36
N VAL A 71 3.47 5.69 0.74
CA VAL A 71 3.83 6.20 2.07
C VAL A 71 4.82 5.23 2.70
N ASP A 72 5.98 5.73 3.10
CA ASP A 72 6.93 4.93 3.88
C ASP A 72 6.54 4.92 5.36
N PHE A 73 5.80 3.88 5.75
CA PHE A 73 5.39 3.67 7.13
C PHE A 73 6.55 3.51 8.12
N LYS A 74 7.78 3.21 7.68
CA LYS A 74 8.95 3.14 8.59
C LYS A 74 9.25 4.50 9.24
N LYS A 75 8.79 5.60 8.64
CA LYS A 75 8.90 6.96 9.18
C LYS A 75 7.88 7.23 10.29
N TYR A 76 6.81 6.44 10.39
CA TYR A 76 5.68 6.64 11.30
C TYR A 76 5.53 5.53 12.34
N LYS A 77 6.64 5.06 12.93
CA LYS A 77 6.68 3.90 13.86
C LYS A 77 5.67 3.94 15.01
N LYS A 78 5.28 5.12 15.50
CA LYS A 78 4.27 5.27 16.58
C LYS A 78 2.84 4.93 16.15
N HIS A 79 2.56 4.95 14.85
CA HIS A 79 1.23 4.68 14.28
C HIS A 79 1.24 3.44 13.38
N MET A 80 2.25 2.59 13.56
CA MET A 80 2.40 1.36 12.77
C MET A 80 1.28 0.40 13.17
N PRO A 81 0.44 -0.04 12.21
CA PRO A 81 -0.59 -1.04 12.48
C PRO A 81 0.05 -2.30 13.07
N GLU A 82 -0.57 -2.93 14.06
CA GLU A 82 0.01 -4.11 14.71
C GLU A 82 0.20 -5.29 13.73
N GLY A 83 -0.51 -5.30 12.61
CA GLY A 83 -0.42 -6.31 11.57
C GLY A 83 0.89 -6.29 10.76
N LEU A 84 1.70 -5.23 10.87
CA LEU A 84 2.97 -5.08 10.16
C LEU A 84 4.13 -5.86 10.84
N LYS A 85 3.83 -7.04 11.40
CA LYS A 85 4.77 -8.00 12.02
C LYS A 85 5.40 -8.94 10.97
N TRP A 86 5.66 -8.46 9.76
CA TRP A 86 6.44 -9.25 8.80
C TRP A 86 7.91 -9.22 9.24
N LYS A 87 8.54 -10.38 9.39
CA LYS A 87 9.97 -10.49 9.72
C LYS A 87 10.80 -9.88 8.59
N ASN A 88 11.63 -8.88 8.90
CA ASN A 88 12.74 -8.50 8.02
C ASN A 88 13.70 -9.68 7.86
#